data_AF-A0AA96G0D3-F1
#
_entry.id   AF-A0AA96G0D3-F1
#
_cell.length_a   1.000
_cell.length_b   1.000
_cell.length_c   1.000
_cell.angle_alpha   90.00
_cell.angle_beta   90.00
_cell.angle_gamma   90.00
#
_symmetry.space_group_name_H-M   'P 1'
#
loop_
_entity.id
_entity.type
_entity.pdbx_description
1 polymer ?
#
loop_
_entity_poly.entity_id
_entity_poly.type
_entity_poly.pdbx_seq_one_letter_code
_entity_poly.pdbx_strand_id
1 'polypeptide(L)'
;MTNQTRLASAEELESIFQRELATDRWAATETAYALAVRLRDAGDWPKSREWVQQCLQLLEGFPNETEDQVATTRVAVGGVPLPNYLHAGVIRERFGDLG
;
A
#
# COMPACT_ATOMS: atom_id res chain seq x y z
N MET A 1 24.29 3.80 -17.89
CA MET A 1 23.79 4.38 -16.63
C MET A 1 22.49 3.67 -16.31
N THR A 2 22.55 2.65 -15.46
CA THR A 2 21.34 1.95 -15.00
C THR A 2 20.56 2.91 -14.14
N ASN A 3 19.33 3.26 -14.56
CA ASN A 3 18.34 3.87 -13.68
C ASN A 3 18.16 2.92 -12.49
N GLN A 4 18.93 3.14 -11.43
CA GLN A 4 18.64 2.57 -10.13
C GLN A 4 17.29 3.15 -9.77
N THR A 5 16.23 2.35 -9.91
CA THR A 5 14.89 2.70 -9.49
C THR A 5 15.00 3.08 -8.01
N ARG A 6 15.13 4.37 -7.74
CA ARG A 6 15.33 4.88 -6.38
C ARG A 6 14.09 4.47 -5.60
N LEU A 7 14.29 3.64 -4.58
CA LEU A 7 13.23 3.34 -3.64
C LEU A 7 12.87 4.63 -2.93
N ALA A 8 11.60 5.02 -3.01
CA ALA A 8 11.09 6.17 -2.28
C ALA A 8 11.23 5.90 -0.78
N SER A 9 11.54 6.96 -0.03
CA SER A 9 11.51 6.91 1.43
C SER A 9 10.06 6.80 1.92
N ALA A 10 9.86 6.32 3.16
CA ALA A 10 8.53 6.27 3.75
C ALA A 10 7.85 7.66 3.78
N GLU A 11 8.62 8.73 3.99
CA GLU A 11 8.13 10.13 3.98
C GLU A 11 7.67 10.59 2.59
N GLU A 12 8.37 10.17 1.53
CA GLU A 12 8.00 10.46 0.15
C GLU A 12 6.69 9.73 -0.21
N LEU A 13 6.58 8.46 0.19
CA LEU A 13 5.36 7.68 0.03
C LEU A 13 4.19 8.28 0.82
N GLU A 14 4.43 8.80 2.02
CA GLU A 14 3.42 9.46 2.86
C GLU A 14 2.90 10.74 2.19
N SER A 15 3.81 11.52 1.60
CA SER A 15 3.45 12.72 0.83
C SER A 15 2.63 12.37 -0.41
N ILE A 16 2.98 11.30 -1.13
CA ILE A 16 2.20 10.79 -2.26
C ILE A 16 0.82 10.33 -1.79
N PHE A 17 0.76 9.58 -0.68
CA PHE A 17 -0.48 9.10 -0.08
C PHE A 17 -1.43 10.26 0.24
N GLN A 18 -0.96 11.30 0.92
CA GLN A 18 -1.80 12.45 1.29
C GLN A 18 -2.39 13.17 0.07
N ARG A 19 -1.59 13.29 -0.99
CA ARG A 19 -2.03 13.88 -2.25
C ARG A 19 -3.07 13.00 -2.95
N GLU A 20 -2.82 11.69 -3.02
CA GLU A 20 -3.73 10.74 -3.63
C GLU A 20 -5.02 10.60 -2.83
N LEU A 21 -4.98 10.66 -1.51
CA LEU A 21 -6.19 10.58 -0.68
C LEU A 21 -7.23 11.65 -1.02
N ALA A 22 -6.77 12.83 -1.48
CA ALA A 22 -7.62 13.93 -1.91
C ALA A 22 -8.12 13.81 -3.37
N THR A 23 -7.39 13.10 -4.24
CA THR A 23 -7.70 13.01 -5.68
C THR A 23 -8.25 11.64 -6.10
N ASP A 24 -7.64 10.57 -5.62
CA ASP A 24 -7.90 9.18 -5.94
C ASP A 24 -7.64 8.27 -4.71
N ARG A 25 -8.74 7.86 -4.07
CA ARG A 25 -8.68 7.01 -2.88
C ARG A 25 -8.13 5.61 -3.17
N TRP A 26 -8.27 5.10 -4.39
CA TRP A 26 -7.75 3.77 -4.75
C TRP A 26 -6.22 3.83 -4.83
N ALA A 27 -5.70 4.83 -5.55
CA ALA A 27 -4.25 5.09 -5.59
C ALA A 27 -3.68 5.32 -4.19
N ALA A 28 -4.40 6.03 -3.32
CA ALA A 28 -4.00 6.19 -1.92
C ALA A 28 -3.93 4.85 -1.18
N THR A 29 -4.85 3.92 -1.45
CA THR A 29 -4.85 2.58 -0.86
C THR A 29 -3.63 1.77 -1.33
N GLU A 30 -3.32 1.82 -2.62
CA GLU A 30 -2.11 1.22 -3.20
C GLU A 30 -0.82 1.80 -2.57
N THR A 31 -0.77 3.12 -2.37
CA THR A 31 0.36 3.79 -1.74
C THR A 31 0.49 3.45 -0.27
N ALA A 32 -0.62 3.38 0.49
CA ALA A 32 -0.61 2.98 1.89
C ALA A 32 -0.04 1.55 2.06
N TYR A 33 -0.41 0.64 1.17
CA TYR A 33 0.16 -0.70 1.13
C TYR A 33 1.67 -0.68 0.86
N ALA A 34 2.11 0.08 -0.14
CA ALA A 34 3.53 0.22 -0.47
C ALA A 34 4.33 0.77 0.72
N LEU A 35 3.77 1.74 1.44
CA LEU A 35 4.34 2.36 2.63
C LEU A 35 4.47 1.35 3.78
N ALA A 36 3.43 0.55 4.01
CA ALA A 36 3.46 -0.54 4.99
C ALA A 36 4.57 -1.56 4.69
N VAL A 37 4.71 -1.97 3.42
CA VAL A 37 5.78 -2.89 3.00
C VAL A 37 7.16 -2.26 3.19
N ARG A 38 7.30 -0.96 2.85
CA ARG A 38 8.55 -0.24 2.99
C ARG A 38 9.00 -0.14 4.45
N LEU A 39 8.08 0.16 5.37
CA LEU A 39 8.35 0.22 6.80
C LEU A 39 8.69 -1.17 7.37
N ARG A 40 8.00 -2.20 6.91
CA ARG A 40 8.35 -3.59 7.25
C ARG A 40 9.77 -3.94 6.82
N ASP A 41 10.15 -3.59 5.58
CA ASP A 41 11.49 -3.83 5.03
C ASP A 41 12.57 -3.04 5.79
N ALA A 42 12.22 -1.85 6.29
CA ALA A 42 13.08 -1.07 7.18
C ALA A 42 13.17 -1.63 8.62
N GLY A 43 12.33 -2.60 8.99
CA GLY A 43 12.25 -3.17 10.34
C GLY A 43 11.27 -2.47 11.29
N ASP A 44 10.64 -1.38 10.84
CA ASP A 44 9.64 -0.59 11.58
C ASP A 44 8.26 -1.25 11.55
N TRP A 45 8.15 -2.43 12.17
CA TRP A 45 6.87 -3.16 12.30
C TRP A 45 5.73 -2.36 12.95
N PRO A 46 5.94 -1.56 14.02
CA PRO A 46 4.84 -0.81 14.63
C PRO A 46 4.20 0.16 13.63
N LYS A 47 5.04 0.95 12.95
CA LYS A 47 4.58 1.92 11.96
C LYS A 47 3.99 1.23 10.74
N SER A 48 4.59 0.11 10.30
CA SER A 48 4.04 -0.73 9.24
C SER A 48 2.61 -1.16 9.55
N ARG A 49 2.32 -1.63 10.77
CA ARG A 49 0.96 -2.02 11.19
C ARG A 49 -0.03 -0.86 11.15
N GLU A 50 0.36 0.33 11.59
CA GLU A 50 -0.51 1.53 11.50
C GLU A 50 -0.93 1.78 10.04
N TRP A 51 0.01 1.69 9.11
CA TRP A 51 -0.28 1.85 7.68
C TRP A 51 -1.11 0.72 7.09
N VAL A 52 -0.90 -0.52 7.57
CA VAL A 52 -1.76 -1.63 7.20
C VAL A 52 -3.21 -1.38 7.64
N GLN A 53 -3.42 -0.92 8.88
CA GLN A 53 -4.76 -0.60 9.38
C GLN A 53 -5.40 0.53 8.56
N GLN A 54 -4.65 1.57 8.19
CA GLN A 54 -5.13 2.62 7.29
C GLN A 54 -5.54 2.06 5.92
N CYS A 55 -4.73 1.17 5.35
CA CYS A 55 -5.04 0.51 4.07
C CYS A 55 -6.34 -0.30 4.17
N LEU A 56 -6.52 -1.06 5.25
CA LEU A 56 -7.76 -1.82 5.50
C LEU A 56 -8.98 -0.90 5.64
N GLN A 57 -8.86 0.17 6.41
CA GLN A 57 -9.95 1.14 6.61
C GLN A 57 -10.37 1.81 5.29
N LEU A 58 -9.42 2.06 4.39
CA LEU A 58 -9.72 2.56 3.05
C LEU A 58 -10.45 1.51 2.21
N LEU A 59 -9.97 0.25 2.24
CA LEU A 59 -10.59 -0.87 1.52
C LEU A 59 -12.02 -1.16 1.97
N GLU A 60 -12.37 -0.92 3.24
CA GLU A 60 -13.77 -1.02 3.71
C GLU A 60 -14.71 -0.04 2.98
N GLY A 61 -14.17 1.04 2.41
CA GLY A 61 -14.90 1.99 1.58
C GLY A 61 -15.07 1.57 0.11
N PHE A 62 -14.45 0.48 -0.32
CA PHE A 62 -14.50 -0.02 -1.69
C PHE A 62 -15.26 -1.36 -1.77
N PRO A 63 -16.00 -1.61 -2.86
CA PRO A 63 -16.58 -2.92 -3.09
C PRO A 63 -15.45 -3.94 -3.32
N ASN A 64 -15.61 -5.15 -2.77
CA ASN A 64 -14.63 -6.24 -2.85
C ASN A 64 -15.25 -7.54 -3.39
N GLU A 65 -16.36 -7.41 -4.12
CA GLU A 65 -17.17 -8.54 -4.60
C GLU A 65 -16.56 -9.18 -5.86
N THR A 66 -15.74 -8.43 -6.59
CA THR A 66 -15.13 -8.88 -7.85
C THR A 66 -13.63 -8.60 -7.90
N GLU A 67 -12.91 -9.44 -8.63
CA GLU A 67 -11.46 -9.32 -8.82
C GLU A 67 -11.05 -7.98 -9.46
N ASP A 68 -11.87 -7.45 -10.36
CA ASP A 68 -11.63 -6.15 -11.03
C ASP A 68 -11.64 -4.98 -10.03
N GLN A 69 -12.52 -5.02 -9.03
CA GLN A 69 -12.62 -3.99 -8.00
C GLN A 69 -11.44 -3.98 -7.04
N VAL A 70 -10.79 -5.14 -6.85
CA VAL A 70 -9.61 -5.26 -5.99
C VAL A 70 -8.31 -5.27 -6.81
N ALA A 71 -8.38 -5.13 -8.13
CA ALA A 71 -7.21 -5.15 -8.99
C ALA A 71 -6.39 -3.86 -8.84
N THR A 72 -5.09 -4.00 -8.61
CA THR A 72 -4.20 -2.83 -8.58
C THR A 72 -4.06 -2.26 -9.98
N THR A 73 -4.12 -0.95 -10.08
CA THR A 73 -3.92 -0.21 -11.34
C THR A 73 -2.44 -0.03 -11.66
N ARG A 74 -1.59 -0.15 -10.63
CA ARG A 74 -0.15 0.08 -10.72
C ARG A 74 0.64 -1.20 -10.41
N VAL A 75 1.79 -1.33 -11.07
CA VAL A 75 2.72 -2.44 -10.81
C VAL A 75 3.58 -2.20 -9.57
N ALA A 76 3.93 -0.94 -9.31
CA ALA A 76 4.75 -0.54 -8.17
C ALA A 76 4.50 0.92 -7.79
N VAL A 77 4.68 1.26 -6.51
CA VAL A 77 4.61 2.63 -6.00
C VAL A 77 5.91 2.93 -5.25
N GLY A 78 6.60 3.99 -5.64
CA GLY A 78 7.89 4.36 -5.05
C GLY A 78 8.95 3.24 -5.10
N GLY A 79 8.85 2.35 -6.10
CA GLY A 79 9.72 1.19 -6.26
C GLY A 79 9.34 -0.03 -5.40
N VAL A 80 8.26 0.04 -4.62
CA VAL A 80 7.70 -1.11 -3.91
C VAL A 80 6.72 -1.84 -4.83
N PRO A 81 6.91 -3.14 -5.10
CA PRO A 81 6.01 -3.91 -5.96
C PRO A 81 4.66 -4.12 -5.28
N LEU A 82 3.59 -3.87 -6.03
CA LEU A 82 2.22 -4.10 -5.60
C LEU A 82 1.77 -5.53 -5.97
N PRO A 83 0.87 -6.14 -5.17
CA PRO A 83 0.22 -7.38 -5.56
C PRO A 83 -0.76 -7.10 -6.70
N ASN A 84 -1.06 -8.08 -7.57
CA ASN A 84 -2.07 -7.90 -8.63
C ASN A 84 -3.46 -7.54 -8.07
N TYR A 85 -3.76 -8.04 -6.87
CA TYR A 85 -5.01 -7.78 -6.17
C TYR A 85 -4.73 -7.27 -4.75
N LEU A 86 -5.38 -6.18 -4.38
CA LEU A 86 -5.27 -5.54 -3.08
C LEU A 86 -6.61 -5.62 -2.34
N HIS A 87 -6.69 -6.55 -1.39
CA HIS A 87 -7.82 -6.69 -0.48
C HIS A 87 -7.35 -7.15 0.89
N ALA A 88 -8.26 -7.12 1.88
CA ALA A 88 -7.95 -7.45 3.26
C ALA A 88 -7.27 -8.83 3.44
N GLY A 89 -7.65 -9.81 2.62
CA GLY A 89 -7.04 -11.15 2.61
C GLY A 89 -5.54 -11.12 2.26
N VAL A 90 -5.16 -10.48 1.14
CA VAL A 90 -3.76 -10.36 0.72
C VAL A 90 -2.92 -9.60 1.75
N ILE A 91 -3.51 -8.58 2.37
CA ILE A 91 -2.86 -7.80 3.42
C ILE A 91 -2.58 -8.70 4.64
N ARG A 92 -3.57 -9.45 5.12
CA ARG A 92 -3.41 -10.38 6.24
C ARG A 92 -2.42 -11.50 5.94
N GLU A 93 -2.39 -12.03 4.72
CA GLU A 93 -1.37 -13.03 4.34
C GLU A 93 0.04 -12.46 4.38
N ARG A 94 0.23 -11.20 3.96
CA ARG A 94 1.57 -10.60 3.87
C ARG A 94 2.09 -10.04 5.18
N PHE A 95 1.22 -9.42 5.98
CA PHE A 95 1.60 -8.79 7.25
C PHE A 95 1.30 -9.67 8.46
N GLY A 96 0.60 -10.79 8.27
CA GLY A 96 0.15 -11.67 9.34
C GLY A 96 -1.11 -11.16 10.03
N ASP A 97 -1.45 -11.82 11.13
CA ASP A 97 -2.51 -11.36 12.03
C ASP A 97 -2.03 -10.06 12.72
N LEU A 98 -2.80 -8.99 12.55
CA LEU A 98 -2.39 -7.65 12.99
C LEU A 98 -2.46 -7.46 14.51
N GLY A 99 -3.00 -8.44 15.25
CA GLY A 99 -2.94 -8.54 16.71
C GLY A 99 -3.84 -7.55 17.43
#